data_AF-A0A5M7B2V9-F1
#
_entry.id   AF-A0A5M7B2V9-F1
#
_cell.length_a   1.000
_cell.length_b   1.000
_cell.length_c   1.000
_cell.angle_alpha   90.00
_cell.angle_beta   90.00
_cell.angle_gamma   90.00
#
_symmetry.space_group_name_H-M   'P 1'
#
loop_
_entity.id
_entity.type
_entity.pdbx_description
1 polymer ?
#
loop_
_entity_poly.entity_id
_entity_poly.type
_entity_poly.pdbx_seq_one_letter_code
_entity_poly.pdbx_strand_id
1 'polypeptide(L)'
;MKGVFTIIISFLIVHFSNAQHTARFLEFIKDLEVVSCEADTTFYKNGKVRRISCRTTYEYNSDNYSVGTGRIVQYYKNGHIANEYCLDNYGNIKRIEIFNRKGNKVEDYLTTEIDSNAKSLDEFLESHDHISYKTFSQFYRFSKKMETYFLYKEGQIVNGNKNGVWTTYYDNGEMKKEKKY
;
A
#
# COMPACT_ATOMS: atom_id res chain seq x y z
N MET A 1 -30.91 36.97 17.87
CA MET A 1 -30.97 35.80 16.97
C MET A 1 -29.67 35.04 17.10
N LYS A 2 -29.70 33.83 17.66
CA LYS A 2 -28.52 32.99 17.90
C LYS A 2 -28.18 32.27 16.59
N GLY A 3 -27.10 32.69 15.92
CA GLY A 3 -26.57 31.98 14.75
C GLY A 3 -25.96 30.66 15.19
N VAL A 4 -26.50 29.56 14.66
CA VAL A 4 -26.03 28.21 14.93
C VAL A 4 -24.67 28.04 14.26
N PHE A 5 -23.61 27.87 15.06
CA PHE A 5 -22.31 27.40 14.57
C PHE A 5 -22.47 25.94 14.17
N THR A 6 -22.44 25.66 12.87
CA THR A 6 -22.30 24.29 12.36
C THR A 6 -20.88 23.83 12.65
N ILE A 7 -20.72 23.06 13.73
CA ILE A 7 -19.48 22.33 14.02
C ILE A 7 -19.43 21.17 13.04
N ILE A 8 -18.58 21.27 12.01
CA ILE A 8 -18.19 20.13 11.18
C ILE A 8 -17.33 19.25 12.08
N ILE A 9 -17.95 18.24 12.69
CA ILE A 9 -17.25 17.16 13.37
C ILE A 9 -16.58 16.34 12.26
N SER A 10 -15.34 16.71 11.90
CA SER A 10 -14.44 15.77 11.23
C SER A 10 -14.26 14.61 12.20
N PHE A 11 -14.82 13.46 11.87
CA PHE A 11 -14.43 12.20 12.48
C PHE A 11 -12.92 12.05 12.23
N LEU A 12 -12.11 12.47 13.20
CA LEU A 12 -10.78 11.94 13.39
C LEU A 12 -10.99 10.45 13.63
N ILE A 13 -10.89 9.67 12.55
CA ILE A 13 -10.53 8.26 12.67
C ILE A 13 -9.12 8.31 13.26
N VAL A 14 -9.07 8.24 14.58
CA VAL A 14 -7.86 7.94 15.31
C VAL A 14 -7.45 6.56 14.80
N HIS A 15 -6.55 6.54 13.83
CA HIS A 15 -5.85 5.34 13.40
C HIS A 15 -5.00 4.88 14.58
N PHE A 16 -5.63 4.19 15.53
CA PHE A 16 -4.88 3.35 16.43
C PHE A 16 -4.03 2.43 15.58
N SER A 17 -2.73 2.43 15.89
CA SER A 17 -1.66 1.62 15.32
C SER A 17 -1.84 0.12 15.61
N ASN A 18 -3.04 -0.41 15.35
CA ASN A 18 -3.43 -1.78 15.64
C ASN A 18 -3.20 -2.61 14.39
N ALA A 19 -2.08 -3.33 14.43
CA ALA A 19 -1.69 -4.48 13.62
C ALA A 19 -2.50 -4.73 12.34
N GLN A 20 -1.85 -4.52 11.19
CA GLN A 20 -2.33 -5.10 9.91
C GLN A 20 -2.23 -6.64 9.92
N HIS A 21 -1.40 -7.19 10.80
CA HIS A 21 -1.17 -8.62 10.95
C HIS A 21 -2.11 -9.23 11.98
N THR A 22 -2.60 -10.43 11.70
CA THR A 22 -3.31 -11.22 12.70
C THR A 22 -2.37 -11.65 13.83
N ALA A 23 -2.91 -11.93 15.03
CA ALA A 23 -2.10 -12.42 16.15
C ALA A 23 -1.36 -13.73 15.81
N ARG A 24 -1.99 -14.61 15.02
CA ARG A 24 -1.38 -15.82 14.49
C ARG A 24 -0.14 -15.52 13.64
N PHE A 25 -0.23 -14.51 12.77
CA PHE A 25 0.91 -14.09 11.95
C PHE A 25 2.07 -13.63 12.83
N LEU A 26 1.80 -12.81 13.85
CA LEU A 26 2.84 -12.28 14.74
C LEU A 26 3.51 -13.37 15.58
N GLU A 27 2.75 -14.33 16.09
CA GLU A 27 3.31 -15.49 16.82
C GLU A 27 4.22 -16.34 15.93
N PHE A 28 3.87 -16.43 14.65
CA PHE A 28 4.58 -17.23 13.67
C PHE A 28 5.94 -16.63 13.24
N ILE A 29 6.06 -15.29 13.20
CA ILE A 29 7.30 -14.61 12.79
C ILE A 29 8.24 -14.27 13.95
N LYS A 30 7.88 -14.60 15.20
CA LYS A 30 8.59 -14.12 16.39
C LYS A 30 10.04 -14.61 16.50
N ASP A 31 10.34 -15.76 15.88
CA ASP A 31 11.64 -16.42 15.95
C ASP A 31 12.57 -16.02 14.78
N LEU A 32 12.12 -15.12 13.88
CA LEU A 32 12.96 -14.58 12.81
C LEU A 32 13.95 -13.54 13.35
N GLU A 33 15.23 -13.87 13.33
CA GLU A 33 16.29 -12.96 13.75
C GLU A 33 16.76 -12.08 12.58
N VAL A 34 16.82 -10.76 12.81
CA VAL A 34 17.29 -9.80 11.82
C VAL A 34 18.82 -9.77 11.81
N VAL A 35 19.41 -10.03 10.65
CA VAL A 35 20.87 -10.00 10.43
C VAL A 35 21.33 -8.62 9.97
N SER A 36 20.65 -8.05 8.97
CA SER A 36 21.03 -6.75 8.40
C SER A 36 19.83 -6.00 7.81
N CYS A 37 19.97 -4.69 7.69
CA CYS A 37 19.02 -3.82 7.00
C CYS A 37 19.81 -2.82 6.15
N GLU A 38 19.65 -2.90 4.84
CA GLU A 38 20.47 -2.15 3.89
C GLU A 38 19.58 -1.37 2.91
N ALA A 39 20.00 -0.13 2.63
CA ALA A 39 19.39 0.68 1.59
C ALA A 39 20.19 0.56 0.29
N ASP A 40 19.48 0.39 -0.82
CA ASP A 40 20.04 0.35 -2.17
C ASP A 40 19.42 1.45 -3.03
N THR A 41 20.26 2.06 -3.87
CA THR A 41 19.84 3.06 -4.85
C THR A 41 20.35 2.68 -6.23
N THR A 42 19.41 2.50 -7.16
CA THR A 42 19.73 2.25 -8.57
C THR A 42 19.49 3.49 -9.40
N PHE A 43 20.22 3.59 -10.51
CA PHE A 43 20.23 4.77 -11.38
C PHE A 43 19.88 4.39 -12.83
N TYR A 44 19.33 5.34 -13.56
CA TYR A 44 19.24 5.27 -15.01
C TYR A 44 20.61 5.51 -15.66
N LYS A 45 20.76 5.15 -16.94
CA LYS A 45 22.00 5.39 -17.72
C LYS A 45 22.45 6.86 -17.74
N ASN A 46 21.53 7.80 -17.53
CA ASN A 46 21.82 9.23 -17.47
C ASN A 46 22.13 9.75 -16.04
N GLY A 47 22.39 8.85 -15.09
CA GLY A 47 22.74 9.19 -13.70
C GLY A 47 21.57 9.59 -12.81
N LYS A 48 20.35 9.74 -13.35
CA LYS A 48 19.18 10.05 -12.52
C LYS A 48 18.76 8.83 -11.69
N VAL A 49 18.31 9.07 -10.46
CA VAL A 49 17.79 8.00 -9.58
C VAL A 49 16.63 7.29 -10.28
N ARG A 50 16.66 5.96 -10.24
CA ARG A 50 15.62 5.08 -10.78
C ARG A 50 14.79 4.46 -9.66
N ARG A 51 15.44 4.00 -8.60
CA ARG A 51 14.76 3.35 -7.47
C ARG A 51 15.62 3.49 -6.21
N ILE A 52 14.95 3.75 -5.09
CA ILE A 52 15.49 3.62 -3.74
C ILE A 52 14.70 2.48 -3.08
N SER A 53 15.38 1.55 -2.43
CA SER A 53 14.75 0.45 -1.68
C SER A 53 15.51 0.15 -0.42
N CYS A 54 14.83 -0.35 0.61
CA CYS A 54 15.46 -1.00 1.74
C CYS A 54 15.19 -2.51 1.67
N ARG A 55 16.12 -3.29 2.22
CA ARG A 55 16.02 -4.75 2.32
C ARG A 55 16.46 -5.17 3.71
N THR A 56 15.68 -6.05 4.33
CA THR A 56 16.03 -6.72 5.58
C THR A 56 16.42 -8.15 5.28
N THR A 57 17.51 -8.62 5.87
CA THR A 57 17.96 -10.01 5.81
C THR A 57 17.73 -10.67 7.15
N TYR A 58 17.21 -11.88 7.11
CA TYR A 58 16.91 -12.75 8.23
C TYR A 58 17.74 -14.02 8.16
N GLU A 59 18.15 -14.54 9.31
CA GLU A 59 18.75 -15.86 9.42
C GLU A 59 17.68 -16.86 9.86
N TYR A 60 17.60 -17.98 9.15
CA TYR A 60 16.71 -19.09 9.50
C TYR A 60 17.30 -20.40 8.99
N ASN A 61 17.40 -21.42 9.85
CA ASN A 61 17.96 -22.73 9.52
C ASN A 61 19.37 -22.70 8.89
N SER A 62 20.22 -21.74 9.28
CA SER A 62 21.56 -21.49 8.72
C SER A 62 21.57 -20.92 7.29
N ASP A 63 20.41 -20.55 6.76
CA ASP A 63 20.26 -19.85 5.48
C ASP A 63 19.87 -18.38 5.70
N ASN A 64 20.22 -17.53 4.72
CA ASN A 64 19.86 -16.12 4.72
C ASN A 64 18.69 -15.85 3.78
N TYR A 65 17.66 -15.22 4.31
CA TYR A 65 16.47 -14.78 3.56
C TYR A 65 16.38 -13.26 3.54
N SER A 66 16.30 -12.66 2.35
CA SER A 66 16.22 -11.21 2.21
C SER A 66 14.94 -10.74 1.53
N VAL A 67 14.22 -9.83 2.19
CA VAL A 67 13.00 -9.19 1.67
C VAL A 67 13.13 -7.69 1.58
N GLY A 68 12.44 -7.08 0.61
CA GLY A 68 12.31 -5.63 0.58
C GLY A 68 11.47 -5.15 1.76
N THR A 69 11.90 -4.12 2.47
CA THR A 69 11.21 -3.62 3.67
C THR A 69 11.10 -2.12 3.66
N GLY A 70 10.22 -1.58 4.50
CA GLY A 70 10.05 -0.15 4.66
C GLY A 70 9.63 0.55 3.37
N ARG A 71 10.19 1.73 3.11
CA ARG A 71 9.79 2.57 1.97
C ARG A 71 10.62 2.25 0.74
N ILE A 72 9.95 1.87 -0.35
CA ILE A 72 10.56 1.68 -1.69
C ILE A 72 9.97 2.71 -2.63
N VAL A 73 10.83 3.53 -3.25
CA VAL A 73 10.41 4.59 -4.18
C VAL A 73 10.99 4.30 -5.56
N GLN A 74 10.14 4.32 -6.57
CA GLN A 74 10.54 4.25 -7.97
C GLN A 74 10.29 5.59 -8.64
N TYR A 75 11.22 6.02 -9.49
CA TYR A 75 11.16 7.30 -10.18
C TYR A 75 11.02 7.08 -11.68
N TYR A 76 10.35 8.00 -12.35
CA TYR A 76 10.44 8.16 -13.79
C TYR A 76 11.78 8.81 -14.17
N LYS A 77 12.19 8.64 -15.43
CA LYS A 77 13.40 9.31 -15.99
C LYS A 77 13.38 10.85 -15.90
N ASN A 78 12.21 11.47 -15.76
CA ASN A 78 12.13 12.92 -15.56
C ASN A 78 12.37 13.33 -14.09
N GLY A 79 12.49 12.38 -13.16
CA GLY A 79 12.76 12.62 -11.74
C GLY A 79 11.51 12.62 -10.86
N HIS A 80 10.31 12.57 -11.43
CA HIS A 80 9.08 12.45 -10.65
C HIS A 80 8.92 11.04 -10.12
N ILE A 81 8.30 10.88 -8.95
CA ILE A 81 7.94 9.57 -8.40
C ILE A 81 6.96 8.91 -9.37
N ALA A 82 7.16 7.62 -9.61
CA ALA A 82 6.28 6.74 -10.37
C ALA A 82 5.44 5.87 -9.44
N ASN A 83 6.11 5.22 -8.48
CA ASN A 83 5.47 4.36 -7.49
C ASN A 83 6.16 4.56 -6.14
N GLU A 84 5.37 4.50 -5.07
CA GLU A 84 5.85 4.41 -3.71
C GLU A 84 5.19 3.22 -3.03
N TYR A 85 6.02 2.32 -2.49
CA TYR A 85 5.57 1.16 -1.73
C TYR A 85 5.99 1.36 -0.28
N CYS A 86 5.08 1.10 0.64
CA CYS A 86 5.36 0.99 2.05
C CYS A 86 5.15 -0.47 2.44
N LEU A 87 6.23 -1.14 2.81
CA LEU A 87 6.25 -2.54 3.21
C LEU A 87 6.46 -2.62 4.73
N ASP A 88 5.97 -3.71 5.32
CA ASP A 88 6.34 -4.09 6.68
C ASP A 88 7.78 -4.63 6.72
N ASN A 89 8.16 -5.24 7.85
CA ASN A 89 9.48 -5.85 7.99
C ASN A 89 9.58 -7.20 7.26
N TYR A 90 8.47 -7.83 6.88
CA TYR A 90 8.43 -9.17 6.30
C TYR A 90 8.19 -9.14 4.78
N GLY A 91 8.20 -7.95 4.16
CA GLY A 91 7.97 -7.77 2.73
C GLY A 91 6.50 -7.70 2.32
N ASN A 92 5.57 -7.65 3.26
CA ASN A 92 4.15 -7.46 2.96
C ASN A 92 3.86 -5.99 2.66
N ILE A 93 3.05 -5.77 1.64
CA ILE A 93 2.66 -4.43 1.20
C ILE A 93 1.62 -3.84 2.16
N LYS A 94 1.97 -2.73 2.82
CA LYS A 94 1.07 -1.91 3.65
C LYS A 94 0.34 -0.85 2.83
N ARG A 95 1.05 -0.23 1.87
CA ARG A 95 0.49 0.78 0.97
C ARG A 95 1.23 0.80 -0.37
N ILE A 96 0.50 1.11 -1.44
CA ILE A 96 1.09 1.48 -2.75
C ILE A 96 0.45 2.78 -3.21
N GLU A 97 1.26 3.78 -3.54
CA GLU A 97 0.82 4.98 -4.22
C GLU A 97 1.44 5.03 -5.62
N ILE A 98 0.61 5.25 -6.63
CA ILE A 98 1.02 5.31 -8.04
C ILE A 98 0.77 6.71 -8.55
N PHE A 99 1.77 7.26 -9.23
CA PHE A 99 1.77 8.62 -9.73
C PHE A 99 2.00 8.61 -11.24
N ASN A 100 1.45 9.61 -11.94
CA ASN A 100 1.77 9.83 -13.34
C ASN A 100 3.07 10.62 -13.51
N ARG A 101 3.54 10.75 -14.76
CA ARG A 101 4.78 11.50 -15.09
C ARG A 101 4.77 12.97 -14.69
N LYS A 102 3.62 13.56 -14.39
CA LYS A 102 3.49 14.95 -13.91
C LYS A 102 3.46 15.02 -12.38
N GLY A 103 3.57 13.89 -11.67
CA GLY A 103 3.59 13.82 -10.21
C GLY A 103 2.20 13.76 -9.56
N ASN A 104 1.12 13.62 -10.32
CA ASN A 104 -0.21 13.51 -9.73
C ASN A 104 -0.49 12.05 -9.37
N LYS A 105 -1.05 11.82 -8.17
CA LYS A 105 -1.51 10.50 -7.74
C LYS A 105 -2.66 10.03 -8.63
N VAL A 106 -2.56 8.80 -9.13
CA VAL A 106 -3.54 8.16 -10.01
C VAL A 106 -4.16 6.93 -9.37
N GLU A 107 -3.43 6.24 -8.48
CA GLU A 107 -3.95 5.10 -7.71
C GLU A 107 -3.35 5.11 -6.30
N ASP A 108 -4.12 4.63 -5.34
CA ASP A 108 -3.73 4.45 -3.93
C ASP A 108 -4.33 3.14 -3.42
N TYR A 109 -3.48 2.29 -2.88
CA TYR A 109 -3.84 0.99 -2.35
C TYR A 109 -3.41 0.95 -0.89
N LEU A 110 -4.37 0.88 0.02
CA LEU A 110 -4.12 0.76 1.46
C LEU A 110 -4.51 -0.64 1.93
N THR A 111 -3.53 -1.43 2.35
CA THR A 111 -3.79 -2.74 2.93
C THR A 111 -4.34 -2.57 4.33
N THR A 112 -5.54 -3.07 4.56
CA THR A 112 -6.26 -3.00 5.82
C THR A 112 -6.10 -4.26 6.65
N GLU A 113 -5.78 -5.39 6.01
CA GLU A 113 -5.56 -6.68 6.68
C GLU A 113 -4.55 -7.53 5.89
N ILE A 114 -3.62 -8.14 6.60
CA ILE A 114 -2.63 -9.09 6.13
C ILE A 114 -2.75 -10.33 7.02
N ASP A 115 -2.99 -11.47 6.40
CA ASP A 115 -3.05 -12.75 7.12
C ASP A 115 -2.31 -13.82 6.32
N SER A 116 -1.77 -14.83 6.99
CA SER A 116 -1.09 -15.95 6.34
C SER A 116 -1.61 -17.27 6.85
N ASN A 117 -1.84 -18.21 5.93
CA ASN A 117 -2.20 -19.60 6.24
C ASN A 117 -0.98 -20.53 6.15
N ALA A 118 0.25 -19.99 6.23
CA ALA A 118 1.47 -20.78 6.39
C ALA A 118 1.32 -21.83 7.49
N LYS A 119 1.84 -23.04 7.26
CA LYS A 119 1.95 -24.07 8.30
C LYS A 119 3.32 -24.07 8.95
N SER A 120 4.35 -23.59 8.25
CA SER A 120 5.73 -23.48 8.75
C SER A 120 6.43 -22.25 8.16
N LEU A 121 7.50 -21.82 8.83
CA LEU A 121 8.31 -20.71 8.37
C LEU A 121 8.99 -21.02 7.03
N ASP A 122 9.37 -22.28 6.77
CA ASP A 122 9.83 -22.71 5.44
C ASP A 122 8.79 -22.42 4.35
N GLU A 123 7.52 -22.80 4.55
CA GLU A 123 6.44 -22.51 3.61
C GLU A 123 6.25 -21.00 3.40
N PHE A 124 6.47 -20.20 4.46
CA PHE A 124 6.37 -18.75 4.38
C PHE A 124 7.49 -18.07 3.62
N LEU A 125 8.71 -18.56 3.78
CA LEU A 125 9.87 -17.98 3.12
C LEU A 125 9.94 -18.42 1.65
N GLU A 126 9.39 -19.58 1.29
CA GLU A 126 9.42 -20.12 -0.08
C GLU A 126 8.47 -19.39 -1.05
N SER A 127 7.29 -18.94 -0.61
CA SER A 127 6.31 -18.32 -1.52
C SER A 127 5.41 -17.29 -0.84
N HIS A 128 4.67 -16.50 -1.62
CA HIS A 128 3.66 -15.58 -1.11
C HIS A 128 2.22 -16.10 -1.25
N ASP A 129 2.01 -17.33 -1.74
CA ASP A 129 0.69 -17.86 -2.13
C ASP A 129 -0.27 -18.04 -0.94
N HIS A 130 0.32 -18.29 0.20
CA HIS A 130 -0.32 -18.45 1.49
C HIS A 130 -0.67 -17.12 2.21
N ILE A 131 -0.23 -15.96 1.70
CA ILE A 131 -0.58 -14.66 2.26
C ILE A 131 -1.86 -14.15 1.59
N SER A 132 -2.77 -13.66 2.42
CA SER A 132 -3.99 -13.00 2.01
C SER A 132 -3.97 -11.53 2.39
N TYR A 133 -4.53 -10.72 1.51
CA TYR A 133 -4.58 -9.27 1.63
C TYR A 133 -6.02 -8.79 1.48
N LYS A 134 -6.45 -7.91 2.39
CA LYS A 134 -7.58 -7.02 2.16
C LYS A 134 -7.04 -5.61 1.96
N THR A 135 -7.40 -5.01 0.84
CA THR A 135 -6.83 -3.73 0.41
C THR A 135 -7.95 -2.81 -0.04
N PHE A 136 -8.03 -1.61 0.53
CA PHE A 136 -8.88 -0.55 0.03
C PHE A 136 -8.17 0.17 -1.12
N SER A 137 -8.83 0.31 -2.25
CA SER A 137 -8.24 0.87 -3.47
C SER A 137 -8.98 2.13 -3.88
N GLN A 138 -8.23 3.18 -4.23
CA GLN A 138 -8.74 4.44 -4.75
C GLN A 138 -8.09 4.75 -6.10
N PHE A 139 -8.89 5.17 -7.06
CA PHE A 139 -8.47 5.51 -8.41
C PHE A 139 -8.85 6.94 -8.73
N TYR A 140 -7.91 7.71 -9.27
CA TYR A 140 -8.08 9.12 -9.57
C TYR A 140 -8.04 9.37 -11.07
N ARG A 141 -8.84 10.33 -11.55
CA ARG A 141 -8.85 10.76 -12.95
C ARG A 141 -8.83 12.27 -13.05
N PHE A 142 -8.25 12.78 -14.14
CA PHE A 142 -8.25 14.20 -14.43
C PHE A 142 -9.61 14.64 -14.97
N SER A 143 -10.21 15.66 -14.37
CA SER A 143 -11.34 16.40 -14.94
C SER A 143 -10.82 17.59 -15.73
N LYS A 144 -11.23 17.69 -17.01
CA LYS A 144 -10.96 18.88 -17.83
C LYS A 144 -11.74 20.10 -17.35
N LYS A 145 -12.94 19.89 -16.81
CA LYS A 145 -13.82 20.99 -16.35
C LYS A 145 -13.25 21.67 -15.10
N MET A 146 -12.70 20.88 -14.18
CA MET A 146 -12.13 21.37 -12.93
C MET A 146 -10.61 21.56 -12.99
N GLU A 147 -9.99 21.18 -14.11
CA GLU A 147 -8.53 21.18 -14.32
C GLU A 147 -7.73 20.49 -13.20
N THR A 148 -8.30 19.44 -12.58
CA THR A 148 -7.69 18.74 -11.44
C THR A 148 -8.03 17.25 -11.45
N TYR A 149 -7.28 16.48 -10.65
CA TYR A 149 -7.58 15.07 -10.39
C TYR A 149 -8.66 14.95 -9.32
N PHE A 150 -9.63 14.07 -9.55
CA PHE A 150 -10.69 13.74 -8.60
C PHE A 150 -10.72 12.23 -8.34
N LEU A 151 -11.27 11.84 -7.19
CA LEU A 151 -11.54 10.44 -6.87
C LEU A 151 -12.60 9.90 -7.82
N TYR A 152 -12.19 9.03 -8.74
CA TYR A 152 -13.09 8.45 -9.73
C TYR A 152 -13.81 7.22 -9.20
N LYS A 153 -13.11 6.39 -8.43
CA LYS A 153 -13.63 5.10 -8.00
C LYS A 153 -12.89 4.60 -6.76
N GLU A 154 -13.61 3.96 -5.86
CA GLU A 154 -13.02 3.25 -4.73
C GLU A 154 -13.77 1.97 -4.37
N GLY A 155 -13.11 1.11 -3.59
CA GLY A 155 -13.69 -0.12 -3.07
C GLY A 155 -12.61 -1.08 -2.57
N GLN A 156 -13.07 -2.22 -2.04
CA GLN A 156 -12.18 -3.22 -1.47
C GLN A 156 -11.75 -4.26 -2.50
N ILE A 157 -10.49 -4.67 -2.41
CA ILE A 157 -9.89 -5.81 -3.10
C ILE A 157 -9.52 -6.85 -2.05
N VAL A 158 -9.81 -8.12 -2.32
CA VAL A 158 -9.35 -9.27 -1.54
C VAL A 158 -8.58 -10.19 -2.48
N ASN A 159 -7.30 -10.43 -2.18
CA ASN A 159 -6.40 -11.29 -2.98
C ASN A 159 -6.46 -10.97 -4.49
N GLY A 160 -6.37 -9.68 -4.85
CA GLY A 160 -6.40 -9.21 -6.23
C GLY A 160 -7.78 -9.09 -6.86
N ASN A 161 -8.85 -9.57 -6.22
CA ASN A 161 -10.21 -9.53 -6.75
C ASN A 161 -11.07 -8.46 -6.07
N LYS A 162 -11.94 -7.78 -6.84
CA LYS A 162 -12.92 -6.84 -6.27
C LYS A 162 -13.85 -7.56 -5.31
N ASN A 163 -14.09 -6.95 -4.16
CA ASN A 163 -14.96 -7.47 -3.11
C ASN A 163 -15.84 -6.36 -2.55
N GLY A 164 -17.08 -6.69 -2.18
CA GLY A 164 -17.97 -5.75 -1.50
C GLY A 164 -18.47 -4.64 -2.43
N VAL A 165 -18.79 -3.48 -1.85
CA VAL A 165 -19.34 -2.34 -2.58
C VAL A 165 -18.22 -1.52 -3.21
N TRP A 166 -18.38 -1.24 -4.49
CA TRP A 166 -17.51 -0.34 -5.25
C TRP A 166 -18.29 0.88 -5.70
N THR A 167 -17.80 2.05 -5.34
CA THR A 167 -18.45 3.33 -5.61
C THR A 167 -17.67 4.07 -6.69
N THR A 168 -18.38 4.64 -7.65
CA THR A 168 -17.84 5.49 -8.72
C THR A 168 -18.43 6.88 -8.57
N TYR A 169 -17.64 7.91 -8.82
CA TYR A 169 -18.03 9.30 -8.61
C TYR A 169 -17.98 10.10 -9.92
N TYR A 170 -18.76 11.16 -9.97
CA TYR A 170 -18.58 12.26 -10.91
C TYR A 170 -17.40 13.14 -10.49
N ASP A 171 -16.96 14.03 -11.37
CA ASP A 171 -15.83 14.91 -11.09
C ASP A 171 -16.11 15.93 -9.98
N ASN A 172 -17.37 16.32 -9.80
CA ASN A 172 -17.83 17.12 -8.67
C ASN A 172 -17.84 16.37 -7.31
N GLY A 173 -17.45 15.09 -7.29
CA GLY A 173 -17.42 14.26 -6.08
C GLY A 173 -18.75 13.58 -5.74
N GLU A 174 -19.83 13.84 -6.48
CA GLU A 174 -21.12 13.17 -6.25
C GLU A 174 -21.04 11.69 -6.65
N MET A 175 -21.71 10.84 -5.88
CA MET A 175 -21.81 9.43 -6.20
C MET A 175 -22.55 9.22 -7.52
N LYS A 176 -21.88 8.58 -8.48
CA LYS A 176 -22.44 8.22 -9.77
C LYS A 176 -23.13 6.87 -9.75
N LYS A 177 -22.48 5.87 -9.13
CA LYS A 177 -22.92 4.48 -9.15
C LYS A 177 -22.25 3.66 -8.05
N GLU A 178 -23.00 2.71 -7.50
CA GLU A 178 -22.46 1.59 -6.74
C GLU A 178 -22.60 0.27 -7.50
N LYS A 179 -21.68 -0.67 -7.21
CA LYS A 179 -21.79 -2.05 -7.63
C LYS A 179 -21.27 -2.97 -6.54
N LYS A 180 -22.08 -3.95 -6.15
CA LYS A 180 -21.67 -5.04 -5.26
C LYS A 180 -20.95 -6.14 -6.05
N TYR A 181 -19.84 -6.63 -5.50
CA TYR A 181 -19.05 -7.76 -5.98
C TYR A 181 -19.05 -8.86 -4.92
#